data_AF-A0A183CMU4-F1
#
_entry.id   AF-A0A183CMU4-F1
#
_cell.length_a   1.000
_cell.length_b   1.000
_cell.length_c   1.000
_cell.angle_alpha   90.00
_cell.angle_beta   90.00
_cell.angle_gamma   90.00
#
_symmetry.space_group_name_H-M   'P 1'
#
loop_
_entity.id
_entity.type
_entity.pdbx_description
1 polymer ?
#
loop_
_entity_poly.entity_id
_entity_poly.type
_entity_poly.pdbx_seq_one_letter_code
_entity_poly.pdbx_strand_id
1 'polypeptide(L)'
;KEPTNADILIAQSTTAHYVSWRNSVRGTWFVQSLCKVFSRWAAHEDICQMLTRVHAEVSSIEGSTPERAKQVPEMNSTLRKRFFFFPGLERPI
;
A
#
# COMPACT_ATOMS: atom_id res chain seq x y z
N LYS A 1 -6.66 16.11 25.83
CA LYS A 1 -6.66 14.62 25.88
C LYS A 1 -6.67 14.14 24.45
N GLU A 2 -5.66 13.39 24.00
CA GLU A 2 -5.60 12.86 22.63
C GLU A 2 -6.43 11.57 22.51
N PRO A 3 -7.04 11.28 21.35
CA PRO A 3 -7.72 9.99 21.13
C PRO A 3 -6.71 8.84 21.11
N THR A 4 -6.99 7.75 21.82
CA THR A 4 -6.07 6.60 21.93
C THR A 4 -5.77 5.92 20.60
N ASN A 5 -6.73 5.89 19.67
CA ASN A 5 -6.61 5.21 18.37
C ASN A 5 -6.39 6.19 17.21
N ALA A 6 -5.86 7.38 17.48
CA ALA A 6 -5.47 8.34 16.45
C ALA A 6 -4.10 8.00 15.83
N ASP A 7 -3.86 8.51 14.63
CA ASP A 7 -2.57 8.45 13.95
C ASP A 7 -2.10 7.02 13.60
N ILE A 8 -3.06 6.14 13.31
CA ILE A 8 -2.84 4.77 12.85
C ILE A 8 -3.25 4.67 11.39
N LEU A 9 -2.48 3.93 10.59
CA LEU A 9 -2.87 3.52 9.25
C LEU A 9 -2.67 2.01 9.11
N ILE A 10 -3.69 1.32 8.63
CA ILE A 10 -3.67 -0.11 8.34
C ILE A 10 -3.93 -0.28 6.86
N ALA A 11 -2.98 -0.90 6.15
CA ALA A 11 -3.13 -1.27 4.74
C ALA A 11 -3.15 -2.78 4.62
N GLN A 12 -4.24 -3.32 4.08
CA GLN A 12 -4.47 -4.75 3.92
C GLN A 12 -4.37 -5.12 2.44
N SER A 13 -3.78 -6.30 2.18
CA SER A 13 -3.51 -6.78 0.81
C SER A 13 -4.77 -6.93 -0.04
N THR A 14 -5.91 -7.21 0.59
CA THR A 14 -7.20 -7.43 -0.07
C THR A 14 -8.33 -6.93 0.83
N THR A 15 -9.50 -6.68 0.26
CA THR A 15 -10.71 -6.38 1.01
C THR A 15 -11.14 -7.56 1.88
N ALA A 16 -11.87 -7.27 2.96
CA ALA A 16 -12.37 -8.31 3.86
C ALA A 16 -13.06 -9.47 3.12
N HIS A 17 -12.78 -10.70 3.56
CA HIS A 17 -13.31 -11.96 3.01
C HIS A 17 -12.75 -12.42 1.65
N TYR A 18 -11.79 -11.71 1.06
CA TYR A 18 -11.11 -12.13 -0.16
C TYR A 18 -9.73 -12.73 0.11
N VAL A 19 -9.22 -13.50 -0.84
CA VAL A 19 -7.87 -14.08 -0.78
C VAL A 19 -6.81 -13.06 -1.19
N SER A 20 -5.57 -13.29 -0.75
CA SER A 20 -4.39 -12.54 -1.19
C SER A 20 -3.56 -13.38 -2.14
N TRP A 21 -3.47 -12.95 -3.40
CA TRP A 21 -2.78 -13.65 -4.45
C TRP A 21 -1.25 -13.50 -4.37
N ARG A 22 -0.58 -14.58 -4.73
CA ARG A 22 0.87 -14.73 -4.64
C ARG A 22 1.44 -15.44 -5.84
N ASN A 23 2.54 -14.90 -6.36
CA ASN A 23 3.42 -15.62 -7.26
C ASN A 23 4.47 -16.39 -6.44
N SER A 24 4.72 -17.65 -6.78
CA SER A 24 5.61 -18.53 -6.02
C SER A 24 7.06 -18.06 -5.96
N VAL A 25 7.52 -17.31 -6.97
CA VAL A 25 8.89 -16.83 -7.10
C VAL A 25 9.01 -15.36 -6.72
N ARG A 26 8.02 -14.53 -7.11
CA ARG A 26 8.09 -13.07 -6.97
C ARG A 26 7.41 -12.51 -5.71
N GLY A 27 6.66 -13.33 -4.97
CA GLY A 27 5.92 -12.91 -3.77
C GLY A 27 4.49 -12.45 -4.06
N THR A 28 3.86 -11.76 -3.10
CA THR A 28 2.45 -11.33 -3.22
C THR A 28 2.31 -10.12 -4.14
N TRP A 29 1.16 -9.99 -4.81
CA TRP A 29 0.89 -8.84 -5.67
C TRP A 29 0.92 -7.53 -4.89
N PHE A 30 0.39 -7.54 -3.67
CA PHE A 30 0.38 -6.38 -2.78
C PHE A 30 1.80 -5.93 -2.41
N VAL A 31 2.64 -6.81 -1.89
CA VAL A 31 4.00 -6.42 -1.44
C VAL A 31 4.88 -5.99 -2.61
N GLN A 32 4.78 -6.66 -3.76
CA GLN A 32 5.49 -6.24 -4.97
C GLN A 32 5.09 -4.81 -5.39
N SER A 33 3.78 -4.52 -5.41
CA SER A 33 3.25 -3.21 -5.77
C SER A 33 3.63 -2.15 -4.74
N LEU A 34 3.57 -2.48 -3.45
CA LEU A 34 3.97 -1.63 -2.34
C LEU A 34 5.43 -1.19 -2.48
N CYS A 35 6.36 -2.14 -2.63
CA CYS A 35 7.79 -1.84 -2.81
C CYS A 35 8.05 -1.01 -4.09
N LYS A 36 7.38 -1.36 -5.20
CA LYS A 36 7.51 -0.62 -6.47
C LYS A 36 7.05 0.84 -6.34
N VAL A 37 5.92 1.09 -5.69
CA VAL A 37 5.39 2.45 -5.52
C VAL A 37 6.25 3.24 -4.53
N PHE A 38 6.57 2.66 -3.37
CA PHE A 38 7.31 3.38 -2.33
C PHE A 38 8.72 3.75 -2.80
N SER A 39 9.41 2.86 -3.51
CA SER A 39 10.74 3.17 -4.07
C SER A 39 10.72 4.32 -5.09
N ARG A 40 9.59 4.58 -5.75
CA ARG A 40 9.46 5.63 -6.77
C ARG A 40 8.89 6.94 -6.22
N TRP A 41 7.96 6.87 -5.27
CA TRP A 41 7.11 8.00 -4.90
C TRP A 41 7.31 8.51 -3.47
N ALA A 42 8.05 7.80 -2.61
CA ALA A 42 8.21 8.18 -1.19
C ALA A 42 8.88 9.56 -0.98
N ALA A 43 9.59 10.08 -1.98
CA ALA A 43 10.18 11.42 -1.95
C ALA A 43 9.18 12.55 -2.29
N HIS A 44 8.05 12.23 -2.91
CA HIS A 44 7.16 13.21 -3.54
C HIS A 44 5.73 13.18 -3.02
N GLU A 45 5.28 12.04 -2.49
CA GLU A 45 3.89 11.79 -2.13
C GLU A 45 3.73 11.35 -0.69
N ASP A 46 2.59 11.70 -0.09
CA ASP A 46 2.23 11.17 1.22
C ASP A 46 1.76 9.72 1.13
N ILE A 47 1.78 9.01 2.27
CA ILE A 47 1.46 7.59 2.34
C ILE A 47 0.08 7.23 1.76
N CYS A 48 -0.93 8.08 1.88
CA CYS A 48 -2.28 7.80 1.39
C CYS A 48 -2.34 7.88 -0.15
N GLN A 49 -1.66 8.87 -0.73
CA GLN A 49 -1.50 8.96 -2.18
C GLN A 49 -0.72 7.76 -2.73
N MET A 50 0.38 7.37 -2.08
CA MET A 50 1.14 6.19 -2.47
C MET A 50 0.30 4.91 -2.38
N LEU A 51 -0.46 4.70 -1.31
CA LEU A 51 -1.32 3.52 -1.18
C LEU A 51 -2.44 3.50 -2.22
N THR A 52 -2.95 4.66 -2.64
CA THR A 52 -3.88 4.75 -3.78
C THR A 52 -3.23 4.25 -5.08
N ARG A 53 -1.95 4.57 -5.32
CA ARG A 53 -1.20 3.99 -6.45
C ARG A 53 -0.99 2.50 -6.31
N VAL A 54 -0.73 2.01 -5.09
CA VAL A 54 -0.65 0.56 -4.82
C VAL A 54 -1.97 -0.12 -5.15
N HIS A 55 -3.11 0.50 -4.83
CA HIS A 55 -4.43 -0.04 -5.19
C HIS A 55 -4.59 -0.14 -6.71
N ALA A 56 -4.17 0.88 -7.46
CA ALA A 56 -4.21 0.88 -8.92
C ALA A 56 -3.28 -0.19 -9.52
N GLU A 57 -2.05 -0.31 -9.02
CA GLU A 57 -1.07 -1.30 -9.45
C GLU A 57 -1.59 -2.73 -9.22
N VAL A 58 -2.06 -3.05 -8.00
CA VAL A 58 -2.61 -4.38 -7.69
C VAL A 58 -3.85 -4.69 -8.53
N SER A 59 -4.77 -3.73 -8.66
CA SER A 59 -5.99 -3.87 -9.47
C SER A 59 -5.70 -4.06 -10.96
N SER A 60 -4.54 -3.63 -11.45
CA SER A 60 -4.15 -3.83 -12.85
C SER A 60 -3.65 -5.25 -13.14
N ILE A 61 -3.19 -5.99 -12.12
CA ILE A 61 -2.67 -7.35 -12.28
C ILE A 61 -3.83 -8.31 -12.55
N GLU A 62 -3.62 -9.23 -13.47
CA GLU A 62 -4.56 -10.31 -13.80
C GLU A 62 -3.88 -11.66 -13.55
N GLY A 63 -4.54 -12.51 -12.78
CA GLY A 63 -4.03 -13.83 -12.44
C GLY A 63 -4.00 -14.75 -13.65
N SER A 64 -3.02 -15.64 -13.69
CA SER A 64 -2.90 -16.65 -14.77
C SER A 64 -3.88 -17.82 -14.62
N THR A 65 -4.82 -17.75 -13.68
CA THR A 65 -5.88 -18.76 -13.51
C THR A 65 -6.88 -18.66 -14.67
N PRO A 66 -7.63 -19.73 -14.99
CA PRO A 66 -8.68 -19.67 -16.01
C PRO A 66 -9.73 -18.58 -15.72
N GLU A 67 -10.00 -18.34 -14.44
CA GLU A 67 -10.94 -17.31 -13.95
C GLU A 67 -10.36 -15.89 -13.97
N ARG A 68 -9.09 -15.71 -14.37
CA ARG A 68 -8.42 -14.40 -14.49
C ARG A 68 -8.54 -13.56 -13.22
N ALA A 69 -8.09 -14.15 -12.11
CA ALA A 69 -8.28 -13.59 -10.77
C ALA A 69 -7.83 -12.11 -10.67
N LYS A 70 -8.61 -11.33 -9.92
CA LYS A 70 -8.35 -9.92 -9.61
C LYS A 70 -8.22 -9.73 -8.10
N GLN A 71 -7.55 -8.65 -7.71
CA GLN A 71 -7.38 -8.27 -6.32
C GLN A 71 -7.44 -6.74 -6.20
N VAL A 72 -8.04 -6.24 -5.13
CA VAL A 72 -7.94 -4.82 -4.75
C VAL A 72 -7.60 -4.74 -3.26
N PRO A 73 -6.56 -3.99 -2.85
CA PRO A 73 -6.22 -3.78 -1.45
C PRO A 73 -7.20 -2.83 -0.75
N GLU A 74 -7.13 -2.80 0.58
CA GLU A 74 -7.93 -1.90 1.42
C GLU A 74 -7.02 -1.08 2.35
N MET A 75 -7.42 0.15 2.65
CA MET A 75 -6.73 1.02 3.59
C MET A 75 -7.72 1.64 4.56
N ASN A 76 -7.42 1.53 5.86
CA ASN A 76 -8.10 2.24 6.93
C ASN A 76 -7.12 3.21 7.60
N SER A 77 -7.50 4.48 7.74
CA SER A 77 -6.62 5.51 8.28
C SER A 77 -7.33 6.38 9.31
N THR A 78 -6.66 6.58 10.45
CA THR A 78 -6.97 7.60 11.45
C THR A 78 -5.87 8.66 11.53
N LEU A 79 -5.03 8.77 10.50
CA LEU A 79 -4.00 9.82 10.38
C LEU A 79 -4.65 11.19 10.33
N ARG A 80 -4.17 12.12 11.18
CA ARG A 80 -4.66 13.51 11.19
C ARG A 80 -3.76 14.47 10.42
N LYS A 81 -2.63 13.99 9.94
CA LYS A 81 -1.63 14.74 9.18
C LYS A 81 -1.15 13.91 8.00
N ARG A 82 -0.70 14.58 6.94
CA ARG A 82 0.00 13.91 5.84
C ARG A 82 1.31 13.30 6.35
N PHE A 83 1.56 12.06 5.98
CA PHE A 83 2.77 11.33 6.35
C PHE A 83 3.67 11.22 5.13
N PHE A 84 4.82 11.90 5.17
CA PHE A 84 5.86 11.82 4.15
C PHE A 84 7.08 11.10 4.72
N PHE A 85 7.79 10.34 3.87
CA PHE A 85 8.94 9.54 4.29
C PHE A 85 10.26 10.31 4.23
N PHE A 86 10.33 11.40 3.46
CA PHE A 86 11.52 12.23 3.26
C PHE A 86 12.83 11.41 3.09
N PRO A 87 12.87 10.42 2.17
CA PRO A 87 14.07 9.61 1.97
C PRO A 87 15.25 10.49 1.56
N GLY A 88 16.41 10.26 2.17
CA GLY A 88 17.64 11.02 1.89
C GLY A 88 17.72 12.39 2.57
N LEU A 89 16.73 12.79 3.36
CA LEU A 89 16.87 13.95 4.24
C LEU A 89 17.77 13.56 5.42
N GLU A 90 18.96 14.16 5.51
CA GLU A 90 19.76 14.08 6.73
C GLU A 90 18.98 14.76 7.87
N ARG A 91 19.05 14.20 9.09
CA ARG A 91 18.32 14.75 10.24
C ARG A 91 18.65 16.25 10.37
N PRO A 92 17.64 17.13 10.54
CA PRO A 92 17.93 18.50 10.93
C PRO A 92 18.68 18.47 12.26
N ILE A 93 19.84 19.11 12.31
CA ILE A 93 20.60 19.37 13.53
C ILE A 93 19.76 20.29 14.42
#